data_AF-A0A3S4YRP2-F1
#
_entry.id   AF-A0A3S4YRP2-F1
#
_cell.length_a   1.000
_cell.length_b   1.000
_cell.length_c   1.000
_cell.angle_alpha   90.00
_cell.angle_beta   90.00
_cell.angle_gamma   90.00
#
_symmetry.space_group_name_H-M   'P 1'
#
loop_
_entity.id
_entity.type
_entity.pdbx_description
1 polymer ?
#
loop_
_entity_poly.entity_id
_entity_poly.type
_entity_poly.pdbx_seq_one_letter_code
_entity_poly.pdbx_strand_id
1 'polypeptide(L)' 'MDTTPKLKEEDLLPEPVKPELWECCGSDCGDACIQTIYWNDKAKYDEQQKRWREQQAAENGGQEQA' A
#
# COMPACT_ATOMS: atom_id res chain seq x y z
N MET A 1 2.84 -16.79 21.31
CA MET A 1 3.66 -15.62 20.92
C MET A 1 2.92 -15.01 19.75
N ASP A 2 2.03 -14.06 20.03
CA ASP A 2 1.30 -13.34 18.98
C ASP A 2 2.27 -12.36 18.31
N THR A 3 3.13 -12.91 17.46
CA THR A 3 4.19 -12.17 16.79
C THR A 3 3.74 -11.67 15.42
N THR A 4 2.48 -11.25 15.28
CA THR A 4 2.05 -10.50 14.10
C THR A 4 2.58 -9.09 14.27
N PRO A 5 3.60 -8.66 13.48
CA PRO A 5 4.11 -7.30 13.60
C PRO A 5 2.96 -6.33 13.28
N LYS A 6 2.62 -5.50 14.27
CA LYS A 6 1.68 -4.39 14.09
C LYS A 6 2.27 -3.44 13.05
N LEU A 7 1.50 -3.18 12.01
CA LEU A 7 1.84 -2.19 11.00
C LEU A 7 1.75 -0.80 11.65
N LYS A 8 2.89 -0.15 11.82
CA LYS A 8 2.94 1.25 12.26
C LYS A 8 2.73 2.16 11.06
N GLU A 9 2.23 3.37 11.29
CA GLU A 9 2.08 4.39 10.24
C GLU A 9 3.41 4.66 9.51
N GLU A 10 4.52 4.58 10.24
CA GLU A 10 5.89 4.72 9.76
C GLU A 10 6.35 3.61 8.79
N ASP A 11 5.73 2.43 8.89
CA ASP A 11 5.99 1.23 8.07
C ASP A 11 4.99 1.09 6.90
N LEU A 12 4.03 2.01 6.79
CA LEU A 12 3.10 2.02 5.68
C LEU A 12 3.83 2.44 4.40
N LEU A 13 3.59 1.68 3.34
CA LEU A 13 3.97 2.04 1.99
C LEU A 13 3.39 3.43 1.69
N PRO A 14 4.18 4.34 1.13
CA PRO A 14 3.65 5.64 0.71
C PRO A 14 2.62 5.43 -0.41
N GLU A 15 1.64 6.32 -0.47
CA GLU A 15 0.64 6.27 -1.54
C GLU A 15 1.35 6.41 -2.90
N PRO A 16 1.19 5.44 -3.82
CA PRO A 16 1.82 5.52 -5.13
C PRO A 16 1.20 6.67 -5.92
N VAL A 17 2.05 7.54 -6.44
CA VAL A 17 1.63 8.66 -7.29
C VAL A 17 1.22 8.11 -8.65
N LYS A 18 0.00 8.42 -9.07
CA LYS A 18 -0.49 8.02 -10.39
C LYS A 18 0.30 8.77 -11.46
N PRO A 19 0.99 8.06 -12.38
CA PRO A 19 1.65 8.70 -13.51
C PRO A 19 0.60 9.31 -14.44
N GLU A 20 0.97 10.38 -15.13
CA GLU A 20 0.10 10.95 -16.16
C GLU A 20 -0.03 9.99 -17.35
N LEU A 21 -1.17 10.00 -18.03
CA LEU A 21 -1.46 9.06 -19.15
C LEU A 21 -0.47 9.18 -20.33
N TRP A 22 0.22 10.31 -20.45
CA TRP A 22 1.25 10.57 -21.47
C TRP A 22 2.65 10.12 -21.02
N GLU A 23 2.83 9.80 -19.74
CA GLU A 23 4.08 9.27 -19.23
C GLU A 23 4.13 7.77 -19.57
N CYS A 24 4.95 7.43 -20.57
CA CYS A 24 5.55 6.11 -20.71
C CYS A 24 4.61 4.92 -21.02
N CYS A 25 3.75 5.05 -22.03
CA CYS A 25 3.13 3.90 -22.71
C CYS A 25 3.20 4.05 -24.25
N GLY A 26 4.40 4.32 -24.75
CA GLY A 26 4.78 4.37 -26.17
C GLY A 26 6.23 3.93 -26.34
N SER A 27 6.66 3.57 -27.56
CA SER A 27 7.91 2.85 -27.90
C SER A 27 9.26 3.37 -27.33
N ASP A 28 9.27 4.48 -26.60
CA ASP A 28 10.45 5.06 -25.96
C ASP A 28 10.62 4.69 -24.47
N CYS A 29 9.68 3.95 -23.87
CA CYS A 29 9.72 3.63 -22.45
C CYS A 29 9.97 2.15 -22.12
N GLY A 30 11.13 1.62 -22.54
CA GLY A 30 11.67 0.34 -22.06
C GLY A 30 10.73 -0.88 -22.08
N ASP A 31 11.08 -1.89 -21.29
CA ASP A 31 10.41 -3.21 -21.26
C ASP A 31 9.10 -3.21 -20.42
N ALA A 32 8.82 -2.17 -19.63
CA ALA A 32 7.64 -2.10 -18.75
C ALA A 32 6.99 -0.71 -18.77
N CYS A 33 5.73 -0.64 -19.25
CA CYS A 33 4.90 0.58 -19.18
C CYS A 33 4.76 1.03 -17.72
N ILE A 34 5.01 2.31 -17.45
CA ILE A 34 5.07 2.87 -16.09
C ILE A 34 3.73 2.68 -15.34
N GLN A 35 2.65 2.62 -16.10
CA GLN A 35 1.31 2.28 -15.60
C GLN A 35 1.28 0.88 -14.96
N THR A 36 1.94 -0.11 -15.56
CA THR A 36 1.99 -1.47 -15.01
C THR A 36 2.71 -1.50 -13.67
N ILE A 37 3.80 -0.74 -13.53
CA ILE A 37 4.52 -0.60 -12.25
C ILE A 37 3.61 0.08 -11.21
N TYR A 38 2.96 1.18 -11.59
CA TYR A 38 2.00 1.87 -10.74
C TYR A 38 0.88 0.95 -10.24
N TRP A 39 0.27 0.15 -11.12
CA TRP A 39 -0.80 -0.76 -10.73
C TRP A 39 -0.31 -1.87 -9.78
N ASN A 40 0.91 -2.37 -9.97
CA ASN A 40 1.52 -3.33 -9.07
C ASN A 40 1.81 -2.74 -7.69
N ASP A 41 2.34 -1.51 -7.63
CA ASP A 41 2.64 -0.84 -6.36
C ASP A 41 1.36 -0.42 -5.65
N LYS A 42 0.34 0.05 -6.40
CA LYS A 42 -0.99 0.32 -5.87
C LYS A 42 -1.62 -0.92 -5.27
N ALA A 43 -1.52 -2.08 -5.90
CA ALA A 43 -2.08 -3.32 -5.36
C ALA A 43 -1.44 -3.69 -4.00
N LYS A 44 -0.12 -3.56 -3.86
CA LYS A 44 0.58 -3.80 -2.59
C LYS A 44 0.19 -2.78 -1.52
N TYR A 45 0.09 -1.51 -1.89
CA TYR A 45 -0.37 -0.44 -1.00
C TYR A 45 -1.79 -0.73 -0.50
N ASP A 46 -2.74 -1.03 -1.40
CA ASP A 46 -4.14 -1.32 -1.04
C ASP A 46 -4.23 -2.52 -0.08
N GLU A 47 -3.47 -3.59 -0.33
CA GLU A 47 -3.43 -4.77 0.54
C GLU A 47 -2.90 -4.42 1.94
N GLN A 48 -1.81 -3.66 2.02
CA GLN A 48 -1.24 -3.25 3.29
C GLN A 48 -2.17 -2.31 4.06
N GLN A 49 -2.78 -1.33 3.38
CA GLN A 49 -3.74 -0.40 3.98
C GLN A 49 -4.99 -1.11 4.48
N LYS A 50 -5.45 -2.16 3.78
CA LYS A 50 -6.54 -3.01 4.27
C LYS A 50 -6.16 -3.68 5.58
N ARG A 51 -5.00 -4.36 5.62
CA ARG A 51 -4.50 -5.03 6.83
C ARG A 51 -4.31 -4.06 7.99
N TRP A 52 -3.76 -2.88 7.72
CA TRP A 52 -3.58 -1.84 8.72
C TRP A 52 -4.92 -1.36 9.28
N ARG A 53 -5.93 -1.09 8.44
CA ARG A 53 -7.28 -0.74 8.92
C ARG A 53 -7.92 -1.86 9.74
N GLU A 54 -7.75 -3.12 9.34
CA GLU A 54 -8.24 -4.27 10.10
C GLU A 54 -7.56 -4.37 11.48
N GLN A 55 -6.25 -4.11 11.56
CA GLN A 55 -5.52 -4.03 12.82
C GLN A 55 -5.99 -2.86 13.68
N GLN A 56 -6.10 -1.65 13.12
CA GLN A 56 -6.58 -0.46 13.83
C GLN A 56 -8.01 -0.62 14.36
N ALA A 57 -8.88 -1.32 13.62
CA ALA A 57 -10.25 -1.63 14.07
C ALA A 57 -10.26 -2.66 15.21
N ALA A 58 -9.40 -3.68 15.14
CA ALA A 58 -9.24 -4.67 16.21
C ALA A 58 -8.60 -4.05 17.47
N GLU A 59 -7.65 -3.14 17.32
CA GLU A 59 -6.99 -2.44 18.42
C GLU A 59 -7.91 -1.42 19.09
N ASN A 60 -8.63 -0.59 18.34
CA ASN A 60 -9.61 0.35 18.93
C ASN A 60 -10.75 -0.37 19.67
N GLY A 61 -11.11 -1.60 19.28
CA GLY A 61 -12.04 -2.46 20.02
C GLY A 61 -11.45 -3.14 21.26
N GLY A 62 -10.12 -3.13 21.41
CA GLY A 62 -9.38 -3.72 22.53
C GLY A 62 -8.77 -2.70 23.51
N GLN A 63 -8.86 -1.39 23.22
CA GLN A 63 -8.31 -0.31 24.06
C GLN A 63 -9.28 0.22 25.14
N GLU A 64 -10.33 -0.55 25.52
CA GLU A 64 -11.12 -0.30 26.74
C GLU A 64 -10.71 -1.24 27.91
N GLN A 65 -9.47 -1.70 27.94
CA GLN A 65 -8.93 -2.45 29.09
C GLN A 65 -7.55 -1.92 29.52
N ALA A 66 -7.54 -0.74 30.12
CA ALA A 66 -6.58 -0.35 31.16
C ALA A 66 -7.11 0.84 31.96
#